data_AF-A0AAW0AEB7-F1
#
_entry.id   AF-A0AAW0AEB7-F1
#
_cell.length_a   1.000
_cell.length_b   1.000
_cell.length_c   1.000
_cell.angle_alpha   90.00
_cell.angle_beta   90.00
_cell.angle_gamma   90.00
#
_symmetry.space_group_name_H-M   'P 1'
#
loop_
_entity.id
_entity.type
_entity.pdbx_description
1 polymer ?
#
loop_
_entity_poly.entity_id
_entity_poly.type
_entity_poly.pdbx_seq_one_letter_code
_entity_poly.pdbx_strand_id
1 'polypeptide(L)'
;SGVRIDISLPRQHSLVHYPRSVYLFGSPNGLCSSITESKHIKAVKEPWRRSSRFNALSQMLRTLTRLDKVAALKSDFTRRGMMTGTTSSLHADVHKINPSRKQGTFRRSRSFLV
;
A
#
# COMPACT_ATOMS: atom_id res chain seq x y z
N SER A 1 -12.57 -22.63 -37.14
CA SER A 1 -12.73 -23.32 -35.84
C SER A 1 -11.61 -22.87 -34.91
N GLY A 2 -11.92 -22.00 -33.95
CA GLY A 2 -10.92 -21.43 -33.03
C GLY A 2 -11.26 -21.77 -31.58
N VAL A 3 -11.19 -23.05 -31.21
CA VAL A 3 -11.40 -23.48 -29.83
C VAL A 3 -10.04 -23.43 -29.13
N ARG A 4 -9.90 -22.55 -28.13
CA ARG A 4 -8.71 -22.50 -27.26
C ARG A 4 -8.82 -23.64 -26.24
N ILE A 5 -7.80 -24.48 -26.19
CA ILE A 5 -7.64 -25.63 -25.29
C ILE A 5 -7.35 -25.22 -23.84
N ASP A 6 -6.79 -24.03 -23.62
CA ASP A 6 -6.53 -23.48 -22.30
C ASP A 6 -7.10 -22.06 -22.17
N ILE A 7 -7.81 -21.83 -21.08
CA ILE A 7 -8.23 -20.50 -20.65
C ILE A 7 -7.29 -20.13 -19.51
N SER A 8 -6.21 -19.41 -19.81
CA SER A 8 -5.35 -18.84 -18.77
C SER A 8 -6.05 -17.65 -18.11
N LEU A 9 -7.15 -17.92 -17.41
CA LEU A 9 -7.88 -16.92 -16.64
C LEU A 9 -6.98 -16.53 -15.46
N PRO A 10 -6.47 -15.29 -15.41
CA PRO A 10 -5.44 -14.87 -14.46
C PRO A 10 -5.87 -14.95 -12.98
N ARG A 11 -7.13 -15.27 -12.70
CA ARG A 11 -7.71 -15.42 -11.36
C ARG A 11 -8.03 -16.87 -10.95
N GLN A 12 -7.90 -17.86 -11.84
CA GLN A 12 -8.11 -19.26 -11.45
C GLN A 12 -6.93 -19.82 -10.64
N HIS A 13 -5.70 -19.39 -10.94
CA HIS A 13 -4.50 -19.84 -10.21
C HIS A 13 -4.53 -19.46 -8.72
N SER A 14 -5.13 -18.32 -8.35
CA SER A 14 -5.28 -17.92 -6.95
C SER A 14 -6.24 -18.80 -6.15
N LEU A 15 -7.18 -19.51 -6.80
CA LEU A 15 -8.13 -20.39 -6.11
C LEU A 15 -7.43 -21.56 -5.42
N VAL A 16 -6.33 -22.05 -5.99
CA VAL A 16 -5.51 -23.12 -5.40
C VAL A 16 -4.91 -22.70 -4.06
N HIS A 17 -4.57 -21.41 -3.91
CA HIS A 17 -3.96 -20.87 -2.69
C HIS A 17 -4.99 -20.35 -1.67
N TYR A 18 -6.27 -20.29 -2.05
CA TYR A 18 -7.36 -19.71 -1.26
C TYR A 18 -7.60 -20.41 0.09
N PRO A 19 -7.62 -21.76 0.18
CA PRO A 19 -7.80 -22.43 1.46
C PRO A 19 -6.64 -22.16 2.43
N ARG A 20 -5.42 -22.12 1.90
CA ARG A 20 -4.21 -21.83 2.68
C ARG A 20 -4.19 -20.38 3.20
N SER A 21 -4.63 -19.41 2.39
CA SER A 21 -4.71 -18.01 2.82
C SER A 21 -5.79 -17.79 3.87
N VAL A 22 -6.91 -18.52 3.82
CA VAL A 22 -7.92 -18.51 4.89
C VAL A 22 -7.33 -19.03 6.19
N TYR A 23 -6.60 -20.14 6.17
CA TYR A 23 -6.02 -20.71 7.38
C TYR A 23 -4.92 -19.84 7.99
N LEU A 24 -3.97 -19.37 7.18
CA LEU A 24 -2.80 -18.63 7.67
C LEU A 24 -3.13 -17.21 8.13
N PHE A 25 -4.18 -16.61 7.57
CA PHE A 25 -4.37 -15.17 7.71
C PHE A 25 -5.84 -14.74 7.88
N GLY A 26 -6.78 -15.68 7.92
CA GLY A 26 -8.21 -15.41 8.13
C GLY A 26 -8.87 -14.61 7.00
N SER A 27 -8.24 -14.51 5.82
CA SER A 27 -8.79 -13.72 4.72
C SER A 27 -9.15 -14.59 3.53
N PRO A 28 -10.46 -14.78 3.27
CA PRO A 28 -10.92 -15.47 2.08
C PRO A 28 -10.38 -14.79 0.81
N ASN A 29 -10.56 -13.48 0.66
CA ASN A 29 -10.29 -12.79 -0.61
C ASN A 29 -8.83 -12.34 -0.80
N GLY A 30 -7.86 -12.94 -0.10
CA GLY A 30 -6.44 -12.51 -0.16
C GLY A 30 -6.20 -11.08 0.34
N LEU A 31 -7.15 -10.52 1.10
CA LEU A 31 -7.04 -9.17 1.65
C LEU A 31 -5.90 -9.11 2.66
N CYS A 32 -5.69 -10.13 3.49
CA CYS A 32 -4.58 -10.16 4.43
C CYS A 32 -3.20 -10.03 3.75
N SER A 33 -2.95 -10.78 2.66
CA SER A 33 -1.67 -10.79 1.96
C SER A 33 -1.48 -9.45 1.26
N SER A 34 -2.55 -8.89 0.71
CA SER A 34 -2.54 -7.56 0.12
C SER A 34 -2.32 -6.46 1.18
N ILE A 35 -2.91 -6.59 2.37
CA ILE A 35 -2.79 -5.64 3.49
C ILE A 35 -1.38 -5.68 4.06
N THR A 36 -0.84 -6.87 4.35
CA THR A 36 0.51 -7.02 4.90
C THR A 36 1.57 -6.64 3.88
N GLU A 37 1.40 -7.00 2.60
CA GLU A 37 2.31 -6.58 1.54
C GLU A 37 2.26 -5.06 1.33
N SER A 38 1.07 -4.45 1.37
CA SER A 38 0.95 -2.98 1.30
C SER A 38 1.67 -2.28 2.46
N LYS A 39 1.55 -2.83 3.68
CA LYS A 39 2.26 -2.31 4.85
C LYS A 39 3.77 -2.54 4.73
N HIS A 40 4.21 -3.70 4.25
CA HIS A 40 5.62 -4.03 4.00
C HIS A 40 6.25 -3.14 2.93
N ILE A 41 5.51 -2.77 1.87
CA ILE A 41 5.98 -1.80 0.87
C ILE A 41 6.32 -0.46 1.54
N LYS A 42 5.41 0.07 2.36
CA LYS A 42 5.59 1.38 3.01
C LYS A 42 6.60 1.34 4.16
N ALA A 43 6.63 0.25 4.91
CA ALA A 43 7.49 0.12 6.09
C ALA A 43 8.93 -0.30 5.73
N VAL A 44 9.11 -1.06 4.64
CA VAL A 44 10.40 -1.70 4.35
C VAL A 44 10.90 -1.34 2.95
N LYS A 45 10.12 -1.63 1.89
CA LYS A 45 10.62 -1.45 0.51
C LYS A 45 10.93 0.01 0.18
N GLU A 46 10.02 0.94 0.48
CA GLU A 46 10.25 2.36 0.19
C GLU A 46 11.39 2.98 1.04
N PRO A 47 11.47 2.76 2.37
CA PRO A 47 12.59 3.22 3.17
C PRO A 47 13.94 2.62 2.74
N TRP A 48 13.96 1.33 2.38
CA TRP A 48 15.16 0.68 1.85
C TRP A 48 15.67 1.39 0.59
N ARG A 49 14.77 1.66 -0.36
CA ARG A 49 15.11 2.37 -1.61
C ARG A 49 15.65 3.78 -1.36
N ARG A 50 15.18 4.46 -0.31
CA ARG A 50 15.60 5.82 0.07
C ARG A 50 16.90 5.86 0.87
N SER A 51 17.29 4.76 1.52
CA SER A 51 18.48 4.69 2.37
C SER A 51 19.78 4.72 1.55
N SER A 52 20.88 5.14 2.18
CA SER A 52 22.21 5.08 1.55
C SER A 52 22.83 3.66 1.54
N ARG A 53 22.08 2.64 2.00
CA ARG A 53 22.51 1.23 2.16
C ARG A 53 23.64 0.99 3.17
N PHE A 54 24.35 2.02 3.62
CA PHE A 54 25.29 1.96 4.74
C PHE A 54 24.55 2.17 6.07
N ASN A 55 24.59 1.20 6.98
CA ASN A 55 23.79 1.23 8.22
C ASN A 55 22.29 1.51 7.97
N ALA A 56 21.73 0.88 6.94
CA ALA A 56 20.39 1.19 6.43
C ALA A 56 19.27 0.99 7.47
N LEU A 57 19.39 0.00 8.36
CA LEU A 57 18.36 -0.30 9.35
C LEU A 57 18.06 0.89 10.26
N SER A 58 19.10 1.56 10.77
CA SER A 58 18.93 2.73 11.64
C SER A 58 18.30 3.90 10.88
N GLN A 59 18.68 4.10 9.61
CA GLN A 59 18.09 5.12 8.74
C GLN A 59 16.62 4.84 8.43
N MET A 60 16.28 3.57 8.17
CA MET A 60 14.92 3.12 7.90
C MET A 60 14.05 3.34 9.13
N LEU A 61 14.49 2.91 10.32
CA LEU A 61 13.78 3.11 11.59
C LEU A 61 13.55 4.60 11.87
N ARG A 62 14.59 5.44 11.74
CA ARG A 62 14.45 6.90 11.92
C ARG A 62 13.46 7.51 10.93
N THR A 63 13.46 7.03 9.69
CA THR A 63 12.54 7.50 8.65
C THR A 63 11.10 7.12 8.96
N LEU A 64 10.85 5.87 9.38
CA LEU A 64 9.53 5.40 9.79
C LEU A 64 9.00 6.21 10.97
N THR A 65 9.78 6.33 12.04
CA THR A 65 9.40 7.12 13.22
C THR A 65 9.08 8.57 12.87
N ARG A 66 9.85 9.18 11.96
CA ARG A 66 9.58 10.55 11.50
C ARG A 66 8.26 10.64 10.74
N LEU A 67 7.99 9.70 9.84
CA LEU A 67 6.74 9.66 9.08
C LEU A 67 5.53 9.47 10.00
N ASP A 68 5.64 8.58 10.99
CA ASP A 68 4.57 8.33 11.96
C ASP A 68 4.27 9.57 12.80
N LYS A 69 5.31 10.27 13.28
CA LYS A 69 5.16 11.55 14.01
C LYS A 69 4.48 12.62 13.15
N VAL A 70 4.90 12.76 11.89
CA VAL A 70 4.27 13.74 10.97
C VAL A 70 2.82 13.36 10.69
N ALA A 71 2.50 12.08 10.53
CA ALA A 71 1.13 11.61 10.33
C ALA A 71 0.25 11.91 11.56
N ALA A 72 0.75 11.62 12.76
CA ALA A 72 0.06 11.92 14.02
C ALA A 72 -0.19 13.43 14.19
N LEU A 73 0.83 14.26 13.95
CA LEU A 73 0.69 15.72 14.01
C LEU A 73 -0.34 16.23 13.00
N LYS A 74 -0.34 15.70 11.77
CA LYS A 74 -1.35 16.04 10.76
C LYS A 74 -2.76 15.70 11.22
N SER A 75 -2.98 14.52 11.80
CA SER A 75 -4.30 14.16 12.34
C SER A 75 -4.72 15.09 13.49
N ASP A 76 -3.77 15.48 14.35
CA ASP A 76 -4.05 16.37 15.47
C ASP A 76 -4.40 17.79 15.02
N PHE A 77 -3.65 18.35 14.07
CA PHE A 77 -3.93 19.67 13.51
C PHE A 77 -5.21 19.69 12.68
N THR A 78 -5.53 18.61 11.96
CA THR A 78 -6.79 18.48 11.24
C THR A 78 -7.97 18.47 12.21
N ARG A 79 -7.88 17.68 13.29
CA ARG A 79 -8.92 17.61 14.33
C ARG A 79 -9.17 18.96 15.00
N ARG A 80 -8.12 19.76 15.19
CA ARG A 80 -8.21 21.11 15.79
C ARG A 80 -8.60 22.21 14.78
N GLY A 81 -8.87 21.86 13.52
CA GLY A 81 -9.20 22.84 12.47
C GLY A 81 -8.04 23.76 12.06
N MET A 82 -6.82 23.50 12.54
CA MET A 82 -5.64 24.36 12.34
C MET A 82 -5.06 24.30 10.92
N MET A 83 -5.49 23.32 10.11
CA MET A 83 -5.05 23.20 8.72
C MET A 83 -5.98 23.93 7.74
N THR A 84 -7.17 24.35 8.15
CA THR A 84 -8.20 24.98 7.31
C THR A 84 -7.70 26.29 6.70
N GLY A 85 -7.76 26.43 5.38
CA GLY A 85 -7.31 27.63 4.65
C GLY A 85 -5.82 27.62 4.25
N THR A 86 -5.04 26.62 4.65
CA THR A 86 -3.65 26.46 4.17
C THR A 86 -3.61 25.73 2.83
N THR A 87 -2.52 25.86 2.07
CA THR A 87 -2.29 25.08 0.83
C THR A 87 -2.40 23.57 1.05
N SER A 88 -2.12 23.10 2.28
CA SER A 88 -2.31 21.72 2.70
C SER A 88 -3.79 21.32 2.85
N SER A 89 -4.68 22.22 3.30
CA SER A 89 -6.13 21.94 3.33
C SER A 89 -6.73 21.84 1.94
N LEU A 90 -6.33 22.70 1.00
CA LEU A 90 -6.81 22.63 -0.39
C LEU A 90 -6.52 21.25 -0.98
N HIS A 91 -5.33 20.71 -0.75
CA HIS A 91 -4.95 19.38 -1.23
C HIS A 91 -5.75 18.25 -0.53
N ALA A 92 -6.09 18.42 0.76
CA ALA A 92 -6.90 17.47 1.51
C ALA A 92 -8.38 17.47 1.06
N ASP A 93 -8.93 18.64 0.73
CA ASP A 93 -10.32 18.81 0.31
C ASP A 93 -10.54 18.39 -1.15
N VAL A 94 -9.56 18.58 -2.04
CA VAL A 94 -9.57 18.02 -3.41
C VAL A 94 -9.73 16.49 -3.39
N HIS A 95 -9.18 15.81 -2.37
CA HIS A 95 -9.30 14.36 -2.21
C HIS A 95 -10.67 13.91 -1.69
N LYS A 96 -11.46 14.81 -1.08
CA LYS A 96 -12.85 14.57 -0.66
C LYS A 96 -13.86 14.88 -1.77
N ILE A 97 -13.59 15.90 -2.59
CA ILE A 97 -14.46 16.35 -3.69
C ILE A 97 -14.49 15.35 -4.86
N ASN A 98 -13.48 14.49 -5.00
CA ASN A 98 -13.46 13.41 -6.00
C ASN A 98 -13.49 12.01 -5.36
N PRO A 99 -14.66 11.53 -4.87
CA PRO A 99 -14.78 10.18 -4.33
C PRO A 99 -14.56 9.09 -5.40
N SER A 100 -14.66 9.44 -6.68
CA SER A 100 -14.57 8.49 -7.81
C SER A 100 -13.14 8.25 -8.32
N ARG A 101 -12.14 9.02 -7.86
CA ARG A 101 -10.73 8.75 -8.20
C ARG A 101 -10.06 7.99 -7.06
N LYS A 102 -10.52 6.76 -6.80
CA LYS A 102 -9.69 5.79 -6.06
C LYS A 102 -8.33 5.77 -6.76
N GLN A 103 -7.26 6.01 -6.03
CA GLN A 103 -5.90 5.77 -6.50
C GLN A 103 -5.72 4.26 -6.72
N GLY A 104 -6.30 3.75 -7.81
CA GLY A 104 -6.02 2.46 -8.40
C GLY A 104 -4.86 2.62 -9.37
N THR A 105 -3.70 3.06 -8.88
CA THR A 105 -2.44 2.73 -9.55
C THR A 105 -1.71 1.73 -8.67
N PHE A 106 -2.29 0.52 -8.60
CA PHE A 106 -1.49 -0.68 -8.43
C PHE A 106 -0.54 -0.71 -9.63
N ARG A 107 0.61 -0.03 -9.50
CA ARG A 107 1.75 -0.28 -10.37
C ARG A 107 2.03 -1.75 -10.16
N ARG A 108 1.60 -2.59 -11.11
CA ARG A 108 2.09 -3.95 -11.27
C ARG A 108 3.60 -3.83 -11.14
N SER A 109 4.12 -4.30 -10.01
CA SER A 109 5.55 -4.49 -9.87
C SER A 109 5.89 -5.45 -11.00
N ARG A 110 6.59 -4.92 -12.01
CA ARG A 110 7.23 -5.75 -13.02
C ARG A 110 8.04 -6.78 -12.24
N SER A 111 7.77 -8.04 -12.54
CA SER A 111 8.41 -9.23 -12.02
C SER A 111 9.86 -8.96 -11.61
N PHE A 112 10.14 -9.10 -10.32
CA PHE A 112 11.48 -9.50 -9.91
C PHE A 112 11.43 -11.02 -9.87
N LEU A 113 12.12 -11.63 -10.85
CA LEU A 113 12.51 -13.02 -10.77
C LEU A 113 13.22 -13.25 -9.44
N VAL A 114 12.85 -14.35 -8.77
CA VAL A 114 13.72 -15.08 -7.86
C VAL A 114 14.95 -15.54 -8.64
#